data_AF-A0A5B6VB93-F1
#
_entry.id   AF-A0A5B6VB93-F1
#
_cell.length_a   1.000
_cell.length_b   1.000
_cell.length_c   1.000
_cell.angle_alpha   90.00
_cell.angle_beta   90.00
_cell.angle_gamma   90.00
#
_symmetry.space_group_name_H-M   'P 1'
#
loop_
_entity.id
_entity.type
_entity.pdbx_description
1 polymer ?
#
loop_
_entity_poly.entity_id
_entity_poly.type
_entity_poly.pdbx_seq_one_letter_code
_entity_poly.pdbx_strand_id
1 'polypeptide(L)' 'MFYNGLNVHTRMVVDASANGTLLDKSYNETYEILERIANNDYQYPTMRVRTSRRVAGTVELNAITLLTAQGRSCVR' A
#
# COMPACT_ATOMS: atom_id res chain seq x y z
N MET A 1 2.15 -25.31 -18.19
CA MET A 1 1.85 -24.47 -17.01
C MET A 1 1.73 -23.02 -17.46
N PHE A 2 0.61 -22.35 -17.19
CA PHE A 2 0.35 -20.95 -17.57
C PHE A 2 1.35 -19.96 -16.92
N TYR A 3 1.82 -20.25 -15.71
CA TYR A 3 2.74 -19.40 -14.92
C TYR A 3 4.07 -19.06 -15.64
N ASN A 4 4.67 -20.02 -16.34
CA ASN A 4 5.97 -19.81 -17.02
C ASN A 4 5.86 -18.90 -18.24
N GLY A 5 4.65 -18.78 -18.82
CA GLY A 5 4.37 -17.85 -19.92
C GLY A 5 4.02 -16.43 -19.46
N LEU A 6 3.87 -16.20 -18.15
CA LEU A 6 3.62 -14.87 -17.62
C LEU A 6 4.87 -14.00 -17.71
N ASN A 7 4.66 -12.72 -18.03
CA ASN A 7 5.70 -11.72 -17.88
C ASN A 7 6.12 -11.58 -16.40
N VAL A 8 7.31 -11.00 -16.18
CA VAL A 8 7.91 -10.88 -14.85
C VAL A 8 7.01 -10.15 -13.86
N HIS A 9 6.38 -9.06 -14.28
CA HIS A 9 5.52 -8.26 -13.41
C HIS A 9 4.28 -9.05 -12.97
N THR A 10 3.58 -9.71 -13.90
CA THR A 10 2.42 -10.54 -13.58
C THR A 10 2.80 -11.71 -12.67
N ARG A 11 4.01 -12.28 -12.84
CA ARG A 11 4.54 -13.32 -11.96
C ARG A 11 4.72 -12.82 -10.51
N MET A 12 5.30 -11.63 -10.34
CA MET A 12 5.46 -11.01 -9.01
C MET A 12 4.11 -10.78 -8.31
N VAL A 13 3.08 -10.34 -9.04
CA VAL A 13 1.75 -10.12 -8.47
C VAL A 13 1.14 -11.44 -8.00
N VAL A 14 1.32 -12.52 -8.77
CA VAL A 14 0.85 -13.86 -8.43
C VAL A 14 1.58 -14.37 -7.17
N ASP A 15 2.90 -14.25 -7.11
CA ASP A 15 3.69 -14.67 -5.95
C ASP A 15 3.35 -13.86 -4.70
N ALA A 16 3.17 -12.54 -4.82
CA ALA A 16 2.74 -11.69 -3.70
C ALA A 16 1.36 -12.13 -3.16
N SER A 17 0.43 -12.47 -4.05
CA SER A 17 -0.91 -12.96 -3.69
C SER A 17 -0.88 -14.36 -3.06
N ALA A 18 0.13 -15.17 -3.42
CA ALA A 18 0.41 -16.49 -2.87
C ALA A 18 1.22 -16.46 -1.55
N ASN A 19 1.61 -15.26 -1.09
CA ASN A 19 2.49 -15.07 0.07
C ASN A 19 3.83 -15.80 -0.08
N GLY A 20 4.43 -15.71 -1.27
CA GLY A 20 5.67 -16.39 -1.64
C GLY A 20 5.60 -16.93 -3.06
N THR A 21 6.62 -17.67 -3.50
CA THR A 21 6.61 -18.24 -4.85
C THR A 21 5.48 -19.26 -5.00
N LEU A 22 4.57 -19.05 -5.97
CA LEU A 22 3.43 -19.95 -6.18
C LEU A 22 3.89 -21.37 -6.54
N LEU A 23 5.01 -21.50 -7.26
CA LEU A 23 5.57 -22.79 -7.67
C LEU A 23 6.11 -23.63 -6.51
N ASP A 24 6.38 -23.03 -5.35
CA ASP A 24 6.87 -23.74 -4.16
C ASP A 24 5.72 -24.30 -3.31
N LYS A 25 4.46 -24.00 -3.68
CA LYS A 25 3.27 -24.46 -2.97
C LYS A 25 2.87 -25.87 -3.40
N SER A 26 2.26 -26.61 -2.48
CA SER A 26 1.61 -27.87 -2.83
C SER A 26 0.41 -27.63 -3.75
N TYR A 27 -0.07 -28.68 -4.42
CA TYR A 27 -1.24 -28.60 -5.28
C TYR A 27 -2.47 -28.07 -4.52
N ASN A 28 -2.70 -28.58 -3.30
CA ASN A 28 -3.85 -28.17 -2.48
C ASN A 28 -3.76 -26.69 -2.09
N GLU A 29 -2.59 -26.24 -1.62
CA GLU A 29 -2.37 -24.82 -1.32
C GLU A 29 -2.53 -23.94 -2.54
N THR A 30 -2.03 -24.37 -3.70
CA THR A 30 -2.17 -23.63 -4.97
C THR A 30 -3.65 -23.47 -5.32
N TYR A 31 -4.44 -24.54 -5.17
CA TYR A 31 -5.87 -24.51 -5.44
C TYR A 31 -6.61 -23.54 -4.50
N GLU A 32 -6.34 -23.61 -3.19
CA GLU A 32 -6.92 -22.70 -2.20
C GLU A 32 -6.53 -21.24 -2.44
N ILE A 33 -5.28 -20.97 -2.84
CA ILE A 33 -4.82 -19.62 -3.19
C ILE A 33 -5.56 -19.10 -4.42
N LEU A 34 -5.71 -19.92 -5.46
CA LEU A 34 -6.45 -19.54 -6.68
C LEU A 34 -7.92 -19.30 -6.40
N GLU A 35 -8.55 -20.17 -5.62
CA GLU A 35 -9.94 -20.00 -5.17
C GLU A 35 -10.09 -18.71 -4.36
N ARG A 36 -9.16 -18.44 -3.43
CA ARG A 36 -9.16 -17.19 -2.63
C ARG A 36 -8.97 -15.95 -3.49
N ILE A 37 -8.13 -15.99 -4.53
CA ILE A 37 -7.93 -14.88 -5.47
C ILE A 37 -9.20 -14.67 -6.31
N ALA A 38 -9.80 -15.75 -6.83
CA ALA A 38 -11.02 -15.71 -7.63
C ALA A 38 -12.23 -15.22 -6.81
N ASN A 39 -12.32 -15.62 -5.54
CA ASN A 39 -13.35 -15.21 -4.60
C ASN A 39 -13.01 -13.93 -3.83
N ASN A 40 -11.91 -13.23 -4.18
CA ASN A 40 -11.59 -11.94 -3.60
C ASN A 40 -12.52 -10.86 -4.19
N ASP A 41 -13.80 -10.91 -3.81
CA ASP A 41 -14.76 -9.87 -4.12
C ASP A 41 -14.42 -8.63 -3.27
N TYR A 42 -13.64 -7.74 -3.89
CA TYR A 42 -13.69 -6.29 -3.68
C TYR A 42 -13.40 -5.69 -2.29
N GLN A 43 -12.69 -6.37 -1.39
CA GLN A 43 -12.24 -5.74 -0.14
C GLN A 43 -10.95 -4.91 -0.27
N TYR A 44 -10.85 -4.03 -1.27
CA TYR A 44 -9.85 -2.95 -1.25
C TYR A 44 -10.45 -1.67 -1.83
N PRO A 45 -10.95 -0.78 -0.94
CA PRO A 45 -10.01 0.17 -0.36
C PRO A 45 -10.29 0.52 1.11
N THR A 46 -10.22 -0.42 2.05
CA THR A 46 -10.17 -0.03 3.49
C THR A 46 -8.73 0.18 3.98
N MET A 47 -7.72 -0.34 3.26
CA MET A 47 -6.31 -0.22 3.64
C MET A 47 -5.52 0.85 2.86
N ARG A 48 -6.08 1.41 1.77
CA ARG A 48 -5.51 2.63 1.14
C ARG A 48 -5.76 3.90 1.97
N VAL A 49 -6.51 3.81 3.08
CA VAL A 49 -6.82 4.91 4.01
C VAL A 49 -6.03 4.82 5.32
N ARG A 50 -4.78 4.32 5.29
CA ARG A 50 -3.88 4.38 6.47
C ARG A 50 -2.44 4.85 6.22
N THR A 51 -2.15 5.48 5.07
CA THR A 51 -0.92 6.30 4.91
C THR A 51 -1.21 7.78 4.61
N SER A 52 -2.48 8.18 4.61
CA SER A 52 -2.90 9.58 4.44
C SER A 52 -3.64 10.15 5.67
N ARG A 53 -3.52 9.50 6.83
CA ARG A 53 -4.08 10.02 8.08
C ARG A 53 -3.11 10.99 8.76
N ARG A 54 -3.06 12.19 8.19
CA ARG A 54 -2.98 13.49 8.88
C ARG A 54 -2.11 13.54 10.16
N VAL A 55 -0.80 13.71 9.99
CA VAL A 55 0.05 14.47 10.95
C VAL A 55 1.05 15.32 10.17
N ALA A 56 0.57 16.09 9.19
CA ALA A 56 1.37 17.12 8.52
C ALA A 56 0.72 18.52 8.59
N GLY A 57 -0.58 18.62 8.89
CA GLY A 57 -1.26 19.92 8.98
C GLY A 57 -1.05 20.65 10.31
N THR A 58 -0.89 19.94 11.44
CA THR A 58 -0.76 20.59 12.77
C THR A 58 0.64 21.14 13.02
N VAL A 59 1.68 20.50 12.49
CA VAL A 59 3.07 20.97 12.62
C VAL A 59 3.33 22.13 11.65
N GLU A 60 2.85 22.05 10.41
CA GLU A 60 3.04 23.13 9.42
C GLU A 60 2.30 24.42 9.80
N LEU A 61 1.05 24.34 10.29
CA LEU A 61 0.32 25.53 10.76
C LEU A 61 1.02 26.20 11.95
N ASN A 62 1.60 25.42 12.87
CA ASN A 62 2.34 25.96 14.00
C ASN A 62 3.64 26.65 13.57
N ALA A 63 4.37 26.07 12.60
CA ALA A 63 5.59 26.66 12.06
C ALA A 63 5.32 27.98 11.31
N ILE A 64 4.27 28.03 10.49
CA ILE A 64 3.87 29.26 9.77
C ILE A 64 3.40 30.34 10.74
N THR A 65 2.66 29.97 11.79
CA THR A 65 2.18 30.90 12.83
C THR A 65 3.35 31.45 13.67
N LEU A 66 4.34 30.63 14.00
CA LEU A 66 5.57 31.06 14.70
C LEU A 66 6.43 32.00 13.83
N LEU A 67 6.58 31.70 12.54
CA LEU A 67 7.32 32.54 11.59
C LEU A 67 6.63 33.89 11.35
N THR A 68 5.30 33.92 11.21
CA THR A 68 4.53 35.17 11.03
C THR A 68 4.47 36.01 12.30
N ALA A 69 4.51 35.40 13.49
CA ALA A 69 4.61 36.12 14.76
C ALA A 69 5.99 36.79 14.94
N GLN A 70 7.07 36.15 14.50
CA GLN A 70 8.42 36.72 14.57
C GLN A 70 8.62 37.90 13.58
N GLY A 71 7.87 37.93 12.48
CA GLY A 71 7.87 39.03 11.51
C GLY A 71 7.21 40.34 11.97
N ARG A 72 6.61 40.40 13.16
CA ARG A 72 5.97 41.61 13.70
C ARG A 72 6.74 42.30 14.84
N SER A 73 7.93 41.82 15.21
CA SER A 73 8.80 42.47 16.20
C SER A 73 10.16 42.86 15.62
N CYS A 74 10.16 43.53 14.46
CA CYS A 74 11.30 44.35 14.05
C CYS A 74 10.84 45.42 13.05
N VAL A 75 10.12 46.43 13.55
CA VAL A 75 10.19 47.79 13.01
C VAL A 75 10.33 48.69 14.24
N ARG A 76 11.58 48.99 14.59
CA ARG A 76 11.93 50.14 15.41
C ARG A 76 12.18 51.30 14.46
#